data_AF-A0A2G5W272-F1
#
_entry.id   AF-A0A2G5W272-F1
#
_cell.length_a   1.000
_cell.length_b   1.000
_cell.length_c   1.000
_cell.angle_alpha   90.00
_cell.angle_beta   90.00
_cell.angle_gamma   90.00
#
_symmetry.space_group_name_H-M   'P 1'
#
loop_
_entity.id
_entity.type
_entity.pdbx_description
1 polymer ?
#
loop_
_entity_poly.entity_id
_entity_poly.type
_entity_poly.pdbx_seq_one_letter_code
_entity_poly.pdbx_strand_id
1 'polypeptide(L)'
;MECWDITENPTDEIYRKLIHVLCEHSDTFYFVTRKELTYNQDILEQFKPHTLEVYQTKEWANTKTKGPATTVFVIESNEITCRLLKHHANTLYDWVAPKLPEDLTFMKNNFAWFSCTTHEEYSGFSIRSDYYKDIMCTIEGLKIQQLE
;
A
#
# COMPACT_ATOMS: atom_id res chain seq x y z
N MET A 1 17.04 9.83 6.34
CA MET A 1 15.89 9.12 5.77
C MET A 1 16.40 8.53 4.47
N GLU A 2 16.36 7.22 4.35
CA GLU A 2 16.78 6.51 3.14
C GLU A 2 15.54 6.16 2.32
N CYS A 3 15.62 6.29 1.01
CA CYS A 3 14.56 5.84 0.11
C CYS A 3 15.04 4.58 -0.62
N TRP A 4 14.16 3.59 -0.70
CA TRP A 4 14.44 2.31 -1.34
C TRP A 4 13.33 1.99 -2.31
N ASP A 5 13.64 1.79 -3.59
CA ASP A 5 12.67 1.39 -4.58
C ASP A 5 12.56 -0.13 -4.64
N ILE A 6 11.35 -0.64 -4.85
CA ILE A 6 11.14 -2.01 -5.30
C ILE A 6 11.28 -2.02 -6.82
N THR A 7 12.27 -2.74 -7.34
CA THR A 7 12.65 -2.68 -8.76
C THR A 7 11.88 -3.67 -9.64
N GLU A 8 11.14 -4.60 -9.04
CA GLU A 8 10.34 -5.61 -9.74
C GLU A 8 9.01 -5.82 -9.01
N ASN A 9 7.90 -5.98 -9.75
CA ASN A 9 6.59 -6.26 -9.14
C ASN A 9 6.66 -7.55 -8.30
N PRO A 10 6.47 -7.48 -6.97
CA PRO A 10 6.42 -8.66 -6.13
C PRO A 10 5.18 -9.50 -6.49
N THR A 11 5.38 -10.78 -6.81
CA THR A 11 4.30 -11.71 -7.15
C THR A 11 4.21 -12.87 -6.16
N ASP A 12 3.02 -13.48 -6.09
CA ASP A 12 2.71 -14.70 -5.35
C ASP A 12 3.26 -14.71 -3.91
N GLU A 13 4.20 -15.58 -3.61
CA GLU A 13 4.77 -15.73 -2.28
C GLU A 13 5.55 -14.49 -1.82
N ILE A 14 6.20 -13.78 -2.74
CA ILE A 14 6.93 -12.54 -2.42
C ILE A 14 5.92 -11.45 -2.05
N TYR A 15 4.81 -11.34 -2.79
CA TYR A 15 3.71 -10.46 -2.45
C TYR A 15 3.12 -10.78 -1.07
N ARG A 16 2.86 -12.07 -0.79
CA ARG A 16 2.31 -12.51 0.50
C ARG A 16 3.24 -12.19 1.67
N LYS A 17 4.56 -12.40 1.50
CA LYS A 17 5.59 -12.03 2.47
C LYS A 17 5.63 -10.50 2.67
N LEU A 18 5.61 -9.72 1.60
CA LEU A 18 5.60 -8.25 1.65
C LEU A 18 4.39 -7.74 2.45
N ILE A 19 3.17 -8.15 2.08
CA ILE A 19 1.95 -7.71 2.79
C ILE A 19 1.94 -8.16 4.25
N HIS A 20 2.48 -9.34 4.55
CA HIS A 20 2.60 -9.79 5.93
C HIS A 20 3.48 -8.84 6.75
N VAL A 21 4.70 -8.57 6.28
CA VAL A 21 5.64 -7.67 6.93
C VAL A 21 5.06 -6.25 7.05
N LEU A 22 4.46 -5.73 5.99
CA LEU A 22 3.84 -4.42 6.00
C LEU A 22 2.73 -4.33 7.05
N CYS A 23 1.86 -5.33 7.14
CA CYS A 23 0.77 -5.33 8.12
C CYS A 23 1.26 -5.46 9.57
N GLU A 24 2.24 -6.33 9.84
CA GLU A 24 2.76 -6.54 11.20
C GLU A 24 3.48 -5.31 11.75
N HIS A 25 4.08 -4.51 10.87
CA HIS A 25 4.90 -3.35 11.24
C HIS A 25 4.23 -2.01 10.91
N SER A 26 2.90 -1.99 10.75
CA SER A 26 2.11 -0.76 10.54
C SER A 26 0.97 -0.67 11.54
N ASP A 27 0.56 0.56 11.85
CA ASP A 27 -0.65 0.82 12.65
C ASP A 27 -1.88 0.87 11.73
N THR A 28 -1.71 1.51 10.57
CA THR A 28 -2.74 1.65 9.54
C THR A 28 -2.16 1.51 8.16
N PHE A 29 -3.02 1.28 7.18
CA PHE A 29 -2.72 1.51 5.78
C PHE A 29 -3.88 2.25 5.14
N TYR A 30 -3.68 2.76 3.93
CA TYR A 30 -4.78 3.24 3.12
C TYR A 30 -4.63 2.80 1.68
N PHE A 31 -5.77 2.79 0.99
CA PHE A 31 -5.86 2.78 -0.46
C PHE A 31 -6.71 3.95 -0.91
N VAL A 32 -6.71 4.20 -2.22
CA VAL A 32 -7.44 5.32 -2.80
C VAL A 32 -8.41 4.88 -3.89
N THR A 33 -9.48 5.65 -4.05
CA THR A 33 -10.44 5.50 -5.16
C THR A 33 -10.69 6.85 -5.82
N ARG A 34 -10.86 6.83 -7.14
CA ARG A 34 -11.11 8.00 -7.97
C ARG A 34 -12.54 7.96 -8.49
N LYS A 35 -13.24 9.09 -8.45
CA LYS A 35 -14.67 9.15 -8.79
C LYS A 35 -14.96 8.77 -10.25
N GLU A 36 -13.99 8.99 -11.11
CA GLU A 36 -14.02 8.68 -12.54
C GLU A 36 -13.75 7.21 -12.87
N LEU A 37 -13.32 6.41 -11.91
CA LEU A 37 -13.00 4.99 -12.08
C LEU A 37 -14.06 4.11 -11.42
N THR A 38 -14.06 2.83 -11.81
CA THR A 38 -14.93 1.81 -11.22
C THR A 38 -14.09 0.85 -10.38
N TYR A 39 -14.71 0.26 -9.36
CA TYR A 39 -14.07 -0.63 -8.42
C TYR A 39 -15.04 -1.74 -8.03
N ASN A 40 -14.51 -2.92 -7.66
CA ASN A 40 -15.34 -3.97 -7.11
C ASN A 40 -15.89 -3.57 -5.72
N GLN A 41 -17.19 -3.29 -5.66
CA GLN A 41 -17.85 -2.82 -4.44
C GLN A 41 -17.87 -3.90 -3.35
N ASP A 42 -17.96 -5.18 -3.72
CA ASP A 42 -17.96 -6.29 -2.76
C ASP A 42 -16.64 -6.38 -2.00
N ILE A 43 -15.53 -5.97 -2.63
CA ILE A 43 -14.22 -5.90 -1.99
C ILE A 43 -14.15 -4.71 -1.04
N LEU A 44 -14.62 -3.53 -1.46
CA LEU A 44 -14.64 -2.34 -0.61
C LEU A 44 -15.50 -2.54 0.66
N GLU A 45 -16.65 -3.20 0.53
CA GLU A 45 -17.52 -3.50 1.67
C GLU A 45 -16.87 -4.46 2.69
N GLN A 46 -15.91 -5.30 2.28
CA GLN A 46 -15.14 -6.13 3.22
C GLN A 46 -14.16 -5.33 4.08
N PHE A 47 -13.62 -4.21 3.57
CA PHE A 47 -12.71 -3.34 4.32
C PHE A 47 -13.45 -2.31 5.19
N LYS A 48 -14.71 -2.01 4.88
CA LYS A 48 -15.52 -0.99 5.55
C LYS A 48 -15.64 -1.17 7.08
N PRO A 49 -15.81 -2.38 7.65
CA PRO A 49 -15.84 -2.57 9.10
C PRO A 49 -14.52 -2.21 9.81
N HIS A 50 -13.41 -2.16 9.09
CA HIS A 50 -12.07 -1.86 9.59
C HIS A 50 -11.58 -0.46 9.19
N THR A 51 -12.42 0.30 8.49
CA THR A 51 -12.10 1.65 8.04
C THR A 51 -12.26 2.61 9.20
N LEU A 52 -11.18 3.29 9.56
CA LEU A 52 -11.13 4.26 10.65
C LEU A 52 -11.56 5.65 10.19
N GLU A 53 -11.20 6.01 8.95
CA GLU A 53 -11.45 7.32 8.39
C GLU A 53 -11.62 7.26 6.87
N VAL A 54 -12.50 8.11 6.33
CA VAL A 54 -12.62 8.35 4.89
C VAL A 54 -12.59 9.85 4.64
N TYR A 55 -11.70 10.29 3.77
CA TYR A 55 -11.59 11.71 3.41
C TYR A 55 -11.25 11.91 1.94
N GLN A 56 -11.44 13.14 1.45
CA GLN A 56 -11.09 13.52 0.09
C GLN A 56 -9.87 14.42 0.07
N THR A 57 -8.93 14.13 -0.82
CA THR A 57 -7.70 14.92 -0.99
C THR A 57 -7.28 14.99 -2.45
N LYS A 58 -6.45 15.97 -2.78
CA LYS A 58 -5.74 16.02 -4.07
C LYS A 58 -4.31 15.53 -3.98
N GLU A 59 -3.84 15.18 -2.79
CA GLU A 59 -2.45 14.81 -2.51
C GLU A 59 -2.42 13.70 -1.46
N TRP A 60 -1.66 12.63 -1.74
CA TRP A 60 -1.44 11.49 -0.87
C TRP A 60 -0.07 10.87 -1.17
N ALA A 61 0.66 10.45 -0.14
CA ALA A 61 2.04 9.94 -0.25
C ALA A 61 2.87 10.72 -1.29
N ASN A 62 3.23 10.05 -2.40
CA ASN A 62 4.09 10.58 -3.46
C ASN A 62 3.30 11.18 -4.64
N THR A 63 1.98 11.22 -4.55
CA THR A 63 1.09 11.52 -5.68
C THR A 63 0.24 12.76 -5.41
N LYS A 64 0.16 13.62 -6.43
CA LYS A 64 -0.73 14.79 -6.45
C LYS A 64 -1.55 14.80 -7.74
N THR A 65 -2.87 14.66 -7.63
CA THR A 65 -3.75 14.66 -8.80
C THR A 65 -4.00 16.09 -9.30
N LYS A 66 -3.95 16.26 -10.62
CA LYS A 66 -4.42 17.47 -11.32
C LYS A 66 -5.94 17.45 -11.55
N GLY A 67 -6.58 16.30 -11.36
CA GLY A 67 -8.00 16.07 -11.59
C GLY A 67 -8.90 16.33 -10.37
N PRO A 68 -10.05 15.64 -10.29
CA PRO A 68 -10.90 15.62 -9.12
C PRO A 68 -10.17 15.15 -7.86
N ALA A 69 -10.70 15.50 -6.69
CA ALA A 69 -10.21 14.94 -5.44
C ALA A 69 -10.45 13.42 -5.41
N THR A 70 -9.46 12.71 -4.91
CA THR A 70 -9.46 11.27 -4.68
C THR A 70 -9.98 10.98 -3.28
N THR A 71 -10.66 9.85 -3.11
CA THR A 71 -11.16 9.40 -1.80
C THR A 71 -10.18 8.42 -1.19
N VAL A 72 -9.68 8.72 -0.01
CA VAL A 72 -8.74 7.90 0.77
C VAL A 72 -9.51 7.14 1.84
N PHE A 73 -9.23 5.85 1.98
CA PHE A 73 -9.80 4.99 3.02
C PHE A 73 -8.68 4.57 3.98
N VAL A 74 -8.65 5.15 5.17
CA VAL A 74 -7.68 4.79 6.21
C VAL A 74 -8.21 3.59 6.97
N ILE A 75 -7.46 2.51 6.99
CA ILE A 75 -7.87 1.21 7.47
C ILE A 75 -6.90 0.74 8.56
N GLU A 76 -7.44 0.14 9.61
CA GLU A 76 -6.63 -0.49 10.64
C GLU A 76 -5.79 -1.64 10.05
N SER A 77 -4.49 -1.63 10.34
CA SER A 77 -3.61 -2.73 9.98
C SER A 77 -3.75 -3.84 11.03
N ASN A 78 -4.53 -4.87 10.72
CA ASN A 78 -4.79 -5.99 11.62
C ASN A 78 -4.78 -7.32 10.85
N GLU A 79 -4.96 -8.43 11.56
CA GLU A 79 -4.90 -9.76 10.97
C GLU A 79 -5.99 -9.97 9.89
N ILE A 80 -7.18 -9.42 10.07
CA ILE A 80 -8.30 -9.56 9.13
C ILE A 80 -8.00 -8.79 7.85
N THR A 81 -7.61 -7.51 7.96
CA THR A 81 -7.31 -6.68 6.79
C THR A 81 -6.07 -7.18 6.06
N CYS A 82 -5.07 -7.70 6.77
CA CYS A 82 -3.92 -8.39 6.19
C CYS A 82 -4.32 -9.61 5.35
N ARG A 83 -5.26 -10.45 5.84
CA ARG A 83 -5.79 -11.58 5.08
C ARG A 83 -6.58 -11.13 3.86
N LEU A 84 -7.37 -10.06 3.96
CA LEU A 84 -8.10 -9.49 2.82
C LEU A 84 -7.15 -9.02 1.72
N LEU A 85 -6.08 -8.31 2.07
CA LEU A 85 -5.07 -7.86 1.12
C LEU A 85 -4.47 -9.03 0.33
N LYS A 86 -4.07 -10.11 1.03
CA LYS A 86 -3.50 -11.33 0.44
C LYS A 86 -4.50 -12.18 -0.35
N HIS A 87 -5.79 -12.05 -0.05
CA HIS A 87 -6.85 -12.82 -0.71
C HIS A 87 -7.23 -12.22 -2.07
N HIS A 88 -7.28 -10.89 -2.15
CA HIS A 88 -7.80 -10.17 -3.32
C HIS A 88 -6.76 -9.88 -4.40
N ALA A 89 -5.47 -10.03 -4.10
CA ALA A 89 -4.38 -9.79 -5.02
C ALA A 89 -3.32 -10.90 -4.96
N ASN A 90 -2.62 -11.11 -6.07
CA ASN A 90 -1.42 -11.96 -6.14
C ASN A 90 -0.16 -11.15 -6.40
N THR A 91 -0.28 -9.88 -6.81
CA THR A 91 0.86 -8.97 -7.01
C THR A 91 0.62 -7.61 -6.37
N LEU A 92 1.68 -6.84 -6.13
CA LEU A 92 1.55 -5.49 -5.59
C LEU A 92 0.77 -4.57 -6.55
N TYR A 93 1.04 -4.69 -7.85
CA TYR A 93 0.44 -3.83 -8.87
C TYR A 93 -0.95 -4.30 -9.33
N ASP A 94 -1.50 -5.37 -8.74
CA ASP A 94 -2.91 -5.74 -8.91
C ASP A 94 -3.86 -4.69 -8.29
N TRP A 95 -3.36 -3.89 -7.33
CA TRP A 95 -4.08 -2.81 -6.64
C TRP A 95 -4.30 -1.62 -7.57
N VAL A 96 -5.10 -1.84 -8.61
CA VAL A 96 -5.40 -0.87 -9.66
C VAL A 96 -6.83 -1.06 -10.15
N ALA A 97 -7.47 0.04 -10.59
CA ALA A 97 -8.78 -0.03 -11.20
C ALA A 97 -8.76 -0.93 -12.47
N PRO A 98 -9.88 -1.61 -12.81
CA PRO A 98 -11.21 -1.48 -12.23
C PRO A 98 -11.52 -2.48 -11.11
N LYS A 99 -10.59 -3.36 -10.75
CA LYS A 99 -10.87 -4.45 -9.81
C LYS A 99 -10.65 -4.02 -8.38
N LEU A 100 -9.49 -3.43 -8.09
CA LEU A 100 -9.04 -3.07 -6.75
C LEU A 100 -8.85 -1.56 -6.63
N PRO A 101 -8.92 -1.00 -5.41
CA PRO A 101 -8.52 0.38 -5.18
C PRO A 101 -7.00 0.53 -5.38
N GLU A 102 -6.56 1.77 -5.50
CA GLU A 102 -5.20 2.11 -5.95
C GLU A 102 -4.28 2.50 -4.80
N ASP A 103 -2.97 2.55 -5.10
CA ASP A 103 -1.94 3.23 -4.32
C ASP A 103 -1.90 2.87 -2.82
N LEU A 104 -1.72 1.58 -2.52
CA LEU A 104 -1.51 1.11 -1.14
C LEU A 104 -0.36 1.87 -0.47
N THR A 105 -0.63 2.40 0.71
CA THR A 105 0.35 3.08 1.56
C THR A 105 0.23 2.63 3.00
N PHE A 106 1.35 2.26 3.61
CA PHE A 106 1.41 1.72 4.97
C PHE A 106 2.07 2.70 5.93
N MET A 107 1.45 2.86 7.10
CA MET A 107 1.74 3.91 8.06
C MET A 107 2.14 3.32 9.41
N LYS A 108 3.24 3.82 9.97
CA LYS A 108 3.59 3.61 11.38
C LYS A 108 3.82 4.94 12.05
N ASN A 109 3.21 5.19 13.21
CA ASN A 109 3.39 6.42 13.98
C ASN A 109 3.22 7.69 13.11
N ASN A 110 2.17 7.70 12.27
CA ASN A 110 1.87 8.74 11.29
C ASN A 110 2.96 8.99 10.23
N PHE A 111 3.82 8.00 9.97
CA PHE A 111 4.83 8.05 8.93
C PHE A 111 4.59 6.96 7.89
N ALA A 112 4.49 7.37 6.62
CA ALA A 112 4.42 6.46 5.48
C ALA A 112 5.80 5.84 5.28
N TRP A 113 5.96 4.58 5.70
CA TRP A 113 7.22 3.87 5.55
C TRP A 113 7.24 2.97 4.31
N PHE A 114 6.08 2.75 3.70
CA PHE A 114 5.92 2.12 2.40
C PHE A 114 4.77 2.79 1.64
N SER A 115 4.93 2.97 0.33
CA SER A 115 3.90 3.50 -0.56
C SER A 115 4.10 2.97 -1.97
N CYS A 116 3.02 2.90 -2.74
CA CYS A 116 3.07 2.60 -4.18
C CYS A 116 2.18 3.55 -4.98
N THR A 117 2.56 3.74 -6.25
CA THR A 117 1.76 4.36 -7.30
C THR A 117 1.52 3.28 -8.35
N THR A 118 0.45 2.52 -8.20
CA THR A 118 0.32 1.19 -8.83
C THR A 118 0.18 1.25 -10.35
N HIS A 119 -0.52 2.27 -10.85
CA HIS A 119 -0.67 2.54 -12.28
C HIS A 119 0.63 3.02 -12.96
N GLU A 120 1.63 3.42 -12.17
CA GLU A 120 2.97 3.77 -12.65
C GLU A 120 3.98 2.64 -12.39
N GLU A 121 3.51 1.50 -11.83
CA GLU A 121 4.35 0.37 -11.41
C GLU A 121 5.53 0.81 -10.52
N TYR A 122 5.28 1.83 -9.69
CA TYR A 122 6.25 2.41 -8.79
C TYR A 122 5.91 2.06 -7.34
N SER A 123 6.90 1.63 -6.57
CA SER A 123 6.74 1.40 -5.14
C SER A 123 8.06 1.45 -4.41
N GLY A 124 8.01 1.78 -3.12
CA GLY A 124 9.22 1.90 -2.33
C GLY A 124 8.97 2.11 -0.86
N PHE A 125 10.07 2.08 -0.12
CA PHE A 125 10.15 2.31 1.30
C PHE A 125 10.79 3.65 1.61
N SER A 126 10.27 4.32 2.63
CA SER A 126 10.93 5.47 3.26
C SER A 126 11.39 5.03 4.65
N ILE A 127 12.70 4.91 4.84
CA ILE A 127 13.30 4.32 6.04
C ILE A 127 13.91 5.41 6.92
N ARG A 128 13.52 5.41 8.21
CA ARG A 128 14.01 6.38 9.22
C ARG A 128 14.85 5.73 10.33
N SER A 129 14.96 4.41 10.38
CA SER A 129 15.78 3.69 11.35
C SER A 129 16.28 2.35 10.79
N ASP A 130 17.40 1.88 11.33
CA ASP A 130 17.98 0.58 10.99
C ASP A 130 16.99 -0.57 11.27
N TYR A 131 16.12 -0.43 12.26
CA TYR A 131 15.07 -1.42 12.54
C TYR A 131 14.15 -1.68 11.34
N TYR A 132 13.65 -0.64 10.66
CA TYR A 132 12.81 -0.82 9.47
C TYR A 132 13.61 -1.25 8.24
N LYS A 133 14.90 -0.87 8.18
CA LYS A 133 15.83 -1.37 7.17
C LYS A 133 15.99 -2.89 7.30
N ASP A 134 16.24 -3.36 8.51
CA ASP A 134 16.42 -4.78 8.81
C ASP A 134 15.14 -5.57 8.50
N ILE A 135 13.97 -5.05 8.89
CA ILE A 135 12.66 -5.63 8.56
C ILE A 135 12.48 -5.77 7.05
N MET A 136 12.73 -4.70 6.28
CA MET A 136 12.62 -4.72 4.82
C MET A 136 13.54 -5.80 4.22
N CYS A 137 14.78 -5.90 4.72
CA CYS A 137 15.76 -6.91 4.29
C CYS A 137 15.38 -8.35 4.66
N THR A 138 14.42 -8.58 5.58
CA THR A 138 13.92 -9.94 5.88
C THR A 138 13.00 -10.52 4.80
N ILE A 139 12.51 -9.69 3.88
CA ILE A 139 11.59 -10.12 2.82
C ILE A 139 12.38 -10.82 1.72
N GLU A 140 12.65 -12.11 1.93
CA GLU A 140 13.38 -12.94 0.98
C GLU A 140 12.73 -12.94 -0.42
N GLY A 141 13.54 -12.61 -1.43
CA GLY A 141 13.15 -12.56 -2.84
C GLY A 141 12.74 -11.17 -3.32
N LEU A 142 12.49 -10.22 -2.43
CA LEU A 142 12.15 -8.85 -2.79
C LEU A 142 13.35 -8.16 -3.45
N LYS A 143 13.13 -7.59 -4.64
CA LYS A 143 14.16 -6.83 -5.37
C LYS A 143 14.06 -5.36 -4.99
N ILE A 144 15.09 -4.86 -4.34
CA ILE A 144 15.14 -3.48 -3.84
C ILE A 144 16.45 -2.80 -4.20
N GLN A 145 16.39 -1.49 -4.39
CA GLN A 145 17.55 -0.64 -4.65
C GLN A 145 17.46 0.63 -3.81
N GLN A 146 18.56 0.98 -3.14
CA GLN A 146 18.66 2.27 -2.44
C GLN A 146 18.79 3.40 -3.47
N LEU A 147 18.03 4.47 -3.28
CA LEU A 147 18.19 5.71 -4.03
C LEU A 147 19.29 6.56 -3.40
N GLU A 148 20.17 7.10 -4.24
CA GLU A 148 21.24 8.04 -3.86
C GLU A 148 20.71 9.46 -3.57
#